data_AF-A0A920M139-F1
#
_entry.id   AF-A0A920M139-F1
#
_cell.length_a   1.000
_cell.length_b   1.000
_cell.length_c   1.000
_cell.angle_alpha   90.00
_cell.angle_beta   90.00
_cell.angle_gamma   90.00
#
_symmetry.space_group_name_H-M   'P 1'
#
loop_
_entity.id
_entity.type
_entity.pdbx_description
1 polymer ?
#
loop_
_entity_poly.entity_id
_entity_poly.type
_entity_poly.pdbx_seq_one_letter_code
_entity_poly.pdbx_strand_id
1 'polypeptide(L)'
;MFIRGLEGGIKRLSNLNVILVLILLFIVLLLGPTKYILTNTIESTGFMLEKYLQMSFFSESSFAQSWTVFYWAWWMALAPFVGTFILQISNGKTIRQMILGTIFIGSFATFIHFYVLGGLTLNLYERGVMDIPEMVKTIPSGRIALEALLTLPGGYFLIILYAFIATIFLCTTYDSCSYVLASTAMKHASKRPTKSLRIIFAFLLIVQPILIMSLEGIDSIKYILVLSSVPLIAIYTLMIFYISKNVLKN
;
A
#
# COMPACT_ATOMS: atom_id res chain seq x y z
N MET A 1 -11.80 -2.10 29.94
CA MET A 1 -11.82 -3.53 29.60
C MET A 1 -11.91 -3.77 28.09
N PHE A 2 -12.77 -3.06 27.34
CA PHE A 2 -12.90 -3.18 25.87
C PHE A 2 -11.60 -3.01 25.02
N ILE A 3 -10.63 -2.18 25.45
CA ILE A 3 -9.47 -1.83 24.61
C ILE A 3 -8.26 -2.78 24.82
N ARG A 4 -8.13 -3.44 25.98
CA ARG A 4 -7.09 -4.47 26.20
C ARG A 4 -7.28 -5.69 25.29
N GLY A 5 -8.52 -5.97 24.88
CA GLY A 5 -8.84 -6.98 23.86
C GLY A 5 -8.64 -6.49 22.40
N LEU A 6 -8.67 -5.17 22.17
CA LEU A 6 -8.60 -4.58 20.83
C LEU A 6 -7.17 -4.65 20.25
N GLU A 7 -6.13 -4.39 21.05
CA GLU A 7 -4.72 -4.50 20.61
C GLU A 7 -4.38 -5.93 20.17
N GLY A 8 -4.85 -6.93 20.92
CA GLY A 8 -4.75 -8.34 20.51
C GLY A 8 -5.64 -8.67 19.30
N GLY A 9 -6.82 -8.06 19.21
CA GLY A 9 -7.75 -8.21 18.10
C GLY A 9 -7.21 -7.71 16.78
N ILE A 10 -6.64 -6.51 16.73
CA ILE A 10 -6.04 -5.92 15.52
C ILE A 10 -4.84 -6.74 15.06
N LYS A 11 -3.99 -7.21 15.98
CA LYS A 11 -2.88 -8.10 15.63
C LYS A 11 -3.39 -9.43 15.04
N ARG A 12 -4.44 -10.02 15.62
CA ARG A 12 -5.07 -11.26 15.08
C ARG A 12 -5.70 -11.02 13.72
N LEU A 13 -6.42 -9.91 13.55
CA LEU A 13 -7.02 -9.52 12.27
C LEU A 13 -5.95 -9.28 11.20
N SER A 14 -4.87 -8.59 11.54
CA SER A 14 -3.75 -8.37 10.62
C SER A 14 -3.09 -9.68 10.20
N ASN A 15 -2.81 -10.59 11.15
CA ASN A 15 -2.26 -11.92 10.84
C ASN A 15 -3.21 -12.76 9.97
N LEU A 16 -4.51 -12.76 10.31
CA LEU A 16 -5.53 -13.43 9.51
C LEU A 16 -5.57 -12.84 8.09
N ASN A 17 -5.48 -11.51 7.96
CA ASN A 17 -5.53 -10.84 6.67
C ASN A 17 -4.38 -11.27 5.75
N VAL A 18 -3.16 -11.40 6.28
CA VAL A 18 -2.01 -11.91 5.52
C VAL A 18 -2.28 -13.32 5.01
N ILE A 19 -2.81 -14.20 5.87
CA ILE A 19 -3.14 -15.58 5.48
C ILE A 19 -4.22 -15.58 4.39
N LEU A 20 -5.27 -14.77 4.53
CA LEU A 20 -6.35 -14.68 3.55
C LEU A 20 -5.87 -14.15 2.20
N VAL A 21 -4.98 -13.15 2.19
CA VAL A 21 -4.35 -12.66 0.95
C VAL A 21 -3.56 -13.76 0.28
N LEU A 22 -2.73 -14.51 1.02
CA LEU A 22 -1.95 -15.61 0.46
C LEU A 22 -2.85 -16.72 -0.10
N ILE A 23 -3.94 -17.07 0.60
CA ILE A 23 -4.94 -18.03 0.12
C ILE A 23 -5.59 -17.53 -1.17
N LEU A 24 -6.03 -16.28 -1.21
CA LEU A 24 -6.65 -15.69 -2.40
C LEU A 24 -5.68 -15.75 -3.59
N LEU A 25 -4.45 -15.28 -3.43
CA LEU A 25 -3.44 -15.26 -4.50
C LEU A 25 -3.10 -16.68 -4.97
N PHE A 26 -3.05 -17.65 -4.05
CA PHE A 26 -2.84 -19.05 -4.40
C PHE A 26 -4.01 -19.63 -5.19
N ILE A 27 -5.25 -19.34 -4.81
CA ILE A 27 -6.45 -19.77 -5.55
C ILE A 27 -6.45 -19.14 -6.95
N VAL A 28 -6.14 -17.84 -7.07
CA VAL A 28 -6.06 -17.17 -8.37
C VAL A 28 -4.95 -17.78 -9.24
N LEU A 29 -3.80 -18.10 -8.65
CA LEU A 29 -2.71 -18.74 -9.37
C LEU A 29 -3.10 -20.13 -9.89
N LEU A 30 -3.86 -20.92 -9.12
CA LEU A 30 -4.31 -22.26 -9.51
C LEU A 30 -5.47 -22.26 -10.50
N LEU A 31 -6.47 -21.39 -10.30
CA LEU A 31 -7.67 -21.33 -11.15
C LEU A 31 -7.46 -20.48 -12.40
N GLY A 32 -6.49 -19.56 -12.36
CA GLY A 32 -6.09 -18.72 -13.48
C GLY A 32 -5.05 -19.39 -14.39
N PRO A 33 -4.49 -18.64 -15.35
CA PRO A 33 -3.52 -19.16 -16.30
C PRO A 33 -2.13 -19.29 -15.66
N THR A 34 -1.92 -20.30 -14.81
CA THR A 34 -0.71 -20.49 -13.97
C THR A 34 0.59 -20.35 -14.77
N LYS A 35 0.70 -21.08 -15.89
CA LYS A 35 1.90 -21.07 -16.72
C LYS A 35 2.20 -19.67 -17.27
N TYR A 36 1.17 -18.95 -17.70
CA TYR A 36 1.30 -17.58 -18.18
C TYR A 36 1.79 -16.67 -17.06
N ILE A 37 1.13 -16.71 -15.89
CA ILE A 37 1.49 -15.86 -14.74
C ILE A 37 2.96 -16.08 -14.35
N LEU A 38 3.41 -17.33 -14.21
CA LEU A 38 4.78 -17.64 -13.84
C LEU A 38 5.80 -17.20 -14.90
N THR A 39 5.49 -17.41 -16.19
CA THR A 39 6.38 -17.02 -17.29
C THR A 39 6.49 -15.49 -17.37
N ASN A 40 5.35 -14.79 -17.38
CA ASN A 40 5.28 -13.34 -17.39
C ASN A 40 5.96 -12.72 -16.15
N THR A 41 5.91 -13.39 -14.99
CA THR A 41 6.62 -12.95 -13.78
C THR A 41 8.13 -12.89 -14.01
N ILE A 42 8.70 -13.96 -14.58
CA ILE A 42 10.14 -14.04 -14.85
C ILE A 42 10.54 -12.98 -15.90
N GLU A 43 9.79 -12.89 -16.99
CA GLU A 43 10.03 -11.93 -18.08
C GLU A 43 9.93 -10.48 -17.58
N SER A 44 8.85 -10.14 -16.86
CA SER A 44 8.65 -8.80 -16.29
C SER A 44 9.74 -8.43 -15.29
N THR A 45 10.19 -9.39 -14.47
CA THR A 45 11.31 -9.17 -13.54
C THR A 45 12.60 -8.89 -14.29
N GLY A 46 12.92 -9.69 -15.31
CA GLY A 46 14.10 -9.49 -16.15
C GLY A 46 14.09 -8.13 -16.84
N PHE A 47 12.97 -7.77 -17.45
CA PHE A 47 12.78 -6.47 -18.10
C PHE A 47 12.93 -5.29 -17.12
N MET A 48 12.33 -5.38 -15.93
CA MET A 48 12.46 -4.36 -14.89
C MET A 48 13.92 -4.18 -14.46
N LEU A 49 14.66 -5.28 -14.26
CA LEU A 49 16.08 -5.22 -13.87
C LEU A 49 16.94 -4.62 -14.99
N GLU A 50 16.68 -4.97 -16.25
CA GLU A 50 17.37 -4.40 -17.41
C GLU A 50 17.13 -2.89 -17.53
N LYS A 51 15.88 -2.45 -17.36
CA LYS A 51 15.48 -1.04 -17.51
C LYS A 51 15.55 -0.23 -16.24
N TYR A 52 16.01 -0.80 -15.12
CA TYR A 52 15.92 -0.19 -13.80
C TYR A 52 16.53 1.22 -13.75
N LEU A 53 17.76 1.40 -14.25
CA LEU A 53 18.42 2.71 -14.26
C LEU A 53 17.66 3.71 -15.14
N GLN A 54 17.27 3.30 -16.35
CA GLN A 54 16.50 4.17 -17.26
C GLN A 54 15.19 4.63 -16.62
N MET A 55 14.42 3.70 -16.03
CA MET A 55 13.16 4.01 -15.34
C MET A 55 13.37 4.90 -14.10
N SER A 56 14.51 4.77 -13.42
CA SER A 56 14.83 5.53 -12.21
C SER A 56 15.12 7.01 -12.49
N PHE A 57 15.69 7.34 -13.65
CA PHE A 57 16.08 8.70 -14.02
C PHE A 57 15.12 9.38 -15.01
N PHE A 58 14.12 8.67 -15.53
CA PHE A 58 13.23 9.22 -16.56
C PHE A 58 11.99 9.89 -15.97
N SER A 59 11.85 11.21 -16.20
CA SER A 59 10.72 12.01 -15.71
C SER A 59 9.98 12.82 -16.78
N GLU A 60 10.47 12.84 -18.01
CA GLU A 60 10.03 13.80 -19.04
C GLU A 60 8.79 13.36 -19.86
N SER A 61 8.11 12.28 -19.46
CA SER A 61 6.86 11.85 -20.12
C SER A 61 5.62 12.13 -19.28
N SER A 62 4.47 12.30 -19.95
CA SER A 62 3.16 12.35 -19.30
C SER A 62 2.93 11.12 -18.42
N PHE A 63 3.34 9.93 -18.88
CA PHE A 63 3.28 8.72 -18.10
C PHE A 63 4.09 8.81 -16.79
N ALA A 64 5.34 9.28 -16.85
CA ALA A 64 6.19 9.42 -15.67
C ALA A 64 5.61 10.44 -14.68
N GLN A 65 5.01 11.52 -15.16
CA GLN A 65 4.36 12.52 -14.31
C GLN A 65 3.08 11.97 -13.66
N SER A 66 2.24 11.26 -14.42
CA SER A 66 0.97 10.72 -13.92
C SER A 66 1.15 9.53 -12.97
N TRP A 67 2.22 8.74 -13.13
CA TRP A 67 2.44 7.52 -12.35
C TRP A 67 3.67 7.60 -11.45
N THR A 68 4.86 7.79 -12.01
CA THR A 68 6.13 7.74 -11.25
C THR A 68 6.21 8.86 -10.22
N VAL A 69 6.00 10.11 -10.63
CA VAL A 69 6.04 11.28 -9.73
C VAL A 69 4.94 11.19 -8.67
N PHE A 70 3.73 10.79 -9.08
CA PHE A 70 2.60 10.58 -8.17
C PHE A 70 2.91 9.52 -7.09
N TYR A 71 3.42 8.34 -7.47
CA TYR A 71 3.74 7.31 -6.50
C TYR A 71 4.90 7.71 -5.59
N TRP A 72 5.92 8.41 -6.09
CA TRP A 72 6.96 8.96 -5.23
C TRP A 72 6.38 9.92 -4.19
N ALA A 73 5.53 10.86 -4.61
CA ALA A 73 4.84 11.77 -3.70
C ALA A 73 3.98 11.02 -2.68
N TRP A 74 3.26 9.99 -3.12
CA TRP A 74 2.44 9.14 -2.25
C TRP A 74 3.28 8.45 -1.17
N TRP A 75 4.36 7.79 -1.56
CA TRP A 75 5.23 7.09 -0.62
C TRP A 75 5.91 8.06 0.34
N MET A 76 6.32 9.24 -0.14
CA MET A 76 6.86 10.30 0.71
C MET A 76 5.84 10.82 1.72
N ALA A 77 4.59 11.03 1.33
CA ALA A 77 3.54 11.46 2.24
C ALA A 77 3.22 10.41 3.32
N LEU A 78 3.27 9.12 2.97
CA LEU A 78 3.00 8.02 3.91
C LEU A 78 4.19 7.62 4.79
N ALA A 79 5.42 7.96 4.40
CA ALA A 79 6.63 7.52 5.08
C ALA A 79 6.68 7.84 6.60
N PRO A 80 6.18 8.98 7.13
CA PRO A 80 6.24 9.25 8.56
C PRO A 80 5.34 8.30 9.36
N PHE A 81 4.15 8.02 8.81
CA PHE A 81 3.21 7.07 9.38
C PHE A 81 3.79 5.65 9.36
N VAL A 82 4.23 5.19 8.19
CA VAL A 82 4.78 3.83 8.00
C VAL A 82 6.05 3.63 8.81
N GLY A 83 6.95 4.63 8.85
CA GLY A 83 8.19 4.57 9.62
C GLY A 83 7.95 4.47 11.13
N THR A 84 6.99 5.24 11.66
CA THR A 84 6.59 5.16 13.07
C THR A 84 6.01 3.78 13.39
N PHE A 85 5.16 3.24 12.51
CA PHE A 85 4.59 1.91 12.67
C PHE A 85 5.68 0.82 12.67
N ILE A 86 6.60 0.84 11.70
CA ILE A 86 7.72 -0.10 11.62
C ILE A 86 8.57 -0.06 12.89
N LEU A 87 8.89 1.13 13.39
CA LEU A 87 9.66 1.30 14.61
C LEU A 87 8.96 0.64 15.82
N GLN A 88 7.64 0.81 15.94
CA GLN A 88 6.86 0.25 17.04
C GLN A 88 6.81 -1.28 17.03
N ILE A 89 6.74 -1.90 15.85
CA ILE A 89 6.72 -3.37 15.71
C ILE A 89 8.12 -4.00 15.69
N SER A 90 9.18 -3.20 15.59
CA SER A 90 10.58 -3.65 15.49
C SER A 90 11.32 -3.74 16.83
N ASN A 91 10.58 -3.79 17.96
CA ASN A 91 11.17 -3.89 19.30
C ASN A 91 12.15 -5.08 19.42
N GLY A 92 13.38 -4.80 19.85
CA GLY A 92 14.43 -5.81 20.03
C GLY A 92 15.12 -6.27 18.74
N LYS A 93 14.85 -5.64 17.59
CA LYS A 93 15.56 -5.89 16.33
C LYS A 93 16.71 -4.90 16.14
N THR A 94 17.77 -5.33 15.47
CA THR A 94 18.84 -4.40 15.06
C THR A 94 18.35 -3.49 13.93
N ILE A 95 18.97 -2.31 13.77
CA ILE A 95 18.66 -1.39 12.68
C ILE A 95 18.76 -2.10 11.32
N ARG A 96 19.79 -2.94 11.13
CA ARG A 96 19.96 -3.73 9.91
C ARG A 96 18.80 -4.70 9.68
N GLN A 97 18.36 -5.43 10.70
CA GLN A 97 17.22 -6.34 10.59
C GLN A 97 15.93 -5.60 10.25
N MET A 98 15.72 -4.43 10.86
CA MET A 98 14.56 -3.58 10.55
C MET A 98 14.58 -3.12 9.09
N ILE A 99 15.69 -2.54 8.61
CA ILE A 99 15.81 -2.04 7.24
C ILE A 99 15.63 -3.16 6.21
N LEU A 100 16.41 -4.25 6.34
CA LEU A 100 16.35 -5.35 5.36
C LEU A 100 15.01 -6.09 5.42
N GLY A 101 14.46 -6.29 6.62
CA GLY A 101 13.16 -6.92 6.79
C GLY A 101 12.05 -6.13 6.10
N THR A 102 12.00 -4.81 6.29
CA THR A 102 11.02 -3.95 5.62
C THR A 102 11.18 -3.99 4.11
N ILE A 103 12.40 -3.85 3.59
CA ILE A 103 12.65 -3.83 2.15
C ILE A 103 12.26 -5.17 1.52
N PHE A 104 12.82 -6.28 2.00
CA PHE A 104 12.62 -7.57 1.34
C PHE A 104 11.20 -8.12 1.51
N ILE A 105 10.65 -8.10 2.72
CA ILE A 105 9.31 -8.67 2.96
C ILE A 105 8.25 -7.80 2.29
N GLY A 106 8.38 -6.47 2.39
CA GLY A 106 7.47 -5.53 1.75
C GLY A 106 7.48 -5.68 0.23
N SER A 107 8.66 -5.59 -0.39
CA SER A 107 8.79 -5.73 -1.84
C SER A 107 8.31 -7.09 -2.35
N PHE A 108 8.65 -8.18 -1.65
CA PHE A 108 8.24 -9.53 -2.06
C PHE A 108 6.72 -9.71 -2.04
N ALA A 109 6.04 -9.23 -0.98
CA ALA A 109 4.59 -9.28 -0.91
C ALA A 109 3.93 -8.45 -2.01
N THR A 110 4.45 -7.25 -2.28
CA THR A 110 3.99 -6.40 -3.39
C THR A 110 4.17 -7.08 -4.73
N PHE A 111 5.33 -7.68 -4.99
CA PHE A 111 5.63 -8.39 -6.23
C PHE A 111 4.67 -9.56 -6.47
N ILE A 112 4.48 -10.45 -5.48
CA ILE A 112 3.55 -11.58 -5.64
C ILE A 112 2.13 -11.08 -5.97
N HIS A 113 1.65 -10.05 -5.29
CA HIS A 113 0.33 -9.49 -5.55
C HIS A 113 0.20 -8.95 -6.99
N PHE A 114 1.14 -8.11 -7.43
CA PHE A 114 1.13 -7.56 -8.79
C PHE A 114 1.31 -8.62 -9.87
N TYR A 115 2.19 -9.60 -9.66
CA TYR A 115 2.42 -10.65 -10.64
C TYR A 115 1.20 -11.55 -10.83
N VAL A 116 0.53 -11.95 -9.75
CA VAL A 116 -0.63 -12.84 -9.83
C VAL A 116 -1.85 -12.12 -10.42
N LEU A 117 -2.26 -10.98 -9.84
CA LEU A 117 -3.47 -10.28 -10.30
C LEU A 117 -3.23 -9.50 -11.59
N GLY A 118 -2.05 -8.88 -11.74
CA GLY A 118 -1.64 -8.22 -12.98
C GLY A 118 -1.45 -9.21 -14.11
N GLY A 119 -0.83 -10.37 -13.83
CA GLY A 119 -0.68 -11.45 -14.82
C GLY A 119 -2.02 -12.03 -15.28
N LEU A 120 -2.98 -12.20 -14.36
CA LEU A 120 -4.36 -12.59 -14.72
C LEU A 120 -5.00 -11.54 -15.64
N THR A 121 -4.97 -10.27 -15.24
CA THR A 121 -5.61 -9.18 -15.99
C THR A 121 -4.98 -9.00 -17.38
N LEU A 122 -3.65 -9.11 -17.47
CA LEU A 122 -2.91 -9.03 -18.72
C LEU A 122 -3.24 -10.21 -19.64
N ASN A 123 -3.32 -11.43 -19.11
CA ASN A 123 -3.72 -12.59 -19.91
C ASN A 123 -5.13 -12.43 -20.49
N LEU A 124 -6.07 -11.90 -19.71
CA LEU A 124 -7.45 -11.66 -20.14
C LEU A 124 -7.51 -10.58 -21.22
N TYR A 125 -6.65 -9.56 -21.13
CA TYR A 125 -6.49 -8.54 -22.16
C TYR A 125 -5.95 -9.14 -23.47
N GLU A 126 -4.82 -9.84 -23.43
CA GLU A 126 -4.18 -10.39 -24.61
C GLU A 126 -5.03 -11.44 -25.34
N ARG A 127 -5.88 -12.16 -24.59
CA ARG A 127 -6.83 -13.12 -25.15
C ARG A 127 -8.11 -12.48 -25.70
N GLY A 128 -8.27 -11.16 -25.57
CA GLY A 128 -9.47 -10.43 -25.98
C GLY A 128 -10.71 -10.73 -25.13
N VAL A 129 -10.54 -11.26 -23.91
CA VAL A 129 -11.65 -11.54 -22.98
C VAL A 129 -12.10 -10.27 -22.26
N MET A 130 -11.15 -9.37 -21.96
CA MET A 130 -11.43 -8.08 -21.34
C MET A 130 -10.74 -6.95 -22.12
N ASP A 131 -11.49 -5.94 -22.55
CA ASP A 131 -10.93 -4.71 -23.12
C ASP A 131 -10.51 -3.75 -22.00
N ILE A 132 -9.34 -4.00 -21.42
CA ILE A 132 -8.81 -3.20 -20.30
C ILE A 132 -8.68 -1.71 -20.65
N PRO A 133 -8.14 -1.31 -21.82
CA PRO A 133 -8.09 0.09 -22.23
C PRO A 133 -9.45 0.79 -22.23
N GLU A 134 -10.52 0.11 -22.65
CA GLU A 134 -11.86 0.68 -22.63
C GLU A 134 -12.49 0.66 -21.22
N MET A 135 -12.24 -0.40 -20.45
CA MET A 135 -12.72 -0.51 -19.08
C MET A 135 -12.18 0.59 -18.18
N VAL A 136 -10.91 1.00 -18.33
CA VAL A 136 -10.33 2.11 -17.53
C VAL A 136 -11.07 3.43 -17.74
N LYS A 137 -11.72 3.63 -18.90
CA LYS A 137 -12.51 4.84 -19.18
C LYS A 137 -13.90 4.80 -18.57
N THR A 138 -14.45 3.60 -18.39
CA THR A 138 -15.86 3.39 -18.03
C THR A 138 -16.07 2.99 -16.58
N ILE A 139 -15.08 2.34 -15.96
CA ILE A 139 -15.12 1.92 -14.57
C ILE A 139 -13.87 2.35 -13.79
N PRO A 140 -13.98 2.54 -12.47
CA PRO A 140 -12.82 2.83 -11.63
C PRO A 140 -11.75 1.74 -11.77
N SER A 141 -10.48 2.14 -11.87
CA SER A 141 -9.35 1.21 -12.10
C SER A 141 -9.28 0.09 -11.04
N GLY A 142 -9.66 0.37 -9.79
CA GLY A 142 -9.72 -0.65 -8.73
C GLY A 142 -10.78 -1.74 -8.96
N ARG A 143 -11.80 -1.49 -9.78
CA ARG A 143 -12.84 -2.46 -10.12
C ARG A 143 -12.37 -3.46 -11.18
N ILE A 144 -11.41 -3.10 -12.03
CA ILE A 144 -10.92 -3.97 -13.11
C ILE A 144 -10.38 -5.30 -12.58
N ALA A 145 -9.61 -5.26 -11.48
CA ALA A 145 -9.11 -6.47 -10.84
C ALA A 145 -10.24 -7.38 -10.33
N LEU A 146 -11.37 -6.81 -9.90
CA LEU A 146 -12.55 -7.58 -9.47
C LEU A 146 -13.25 -8.24 -10.66
N GLU A 147 -13.38 -7.51 -11.78
CA GLU A 147 -13.92 -8.06 -13.02
C GLU A 147 -13.06 -9.23 -13.52
N ALA A 148 -11.72 -9.13 -13.40
CA ALA A 148 -10.82 -10.24 -13.71
C ALA A 148 -11.07 -11.46 -12.81
N LEU A 149 -11.33 -11.27 -11.51
CA LEU A 149 -11.68 -12.36 -10.60
C LEU A 149 -13.02 -13.03 -10.95
N LEU A 150 -14.00 -12.28 -11.48
CA LEU A 150 -15.29 -12.85 -11.92
C LEU A 150 -15.15 -13.83 -13.08
N THR A 151 -14.09 -13.70 -13.90
CA THR A 151 -13.83 -14.62 -15.01
C THR A 151 -13.37 -16.01 -14.56
N LEU A 152 -12.91 -16.14 -13.31
CA LEU A 152 -12.43 -17.40 -12.76
C LEU A 152 -13.60 -18.26 -12.24
N PRO A 153 -13.45 -19.60 -12.22
CA PRO A 153 -14.40 -20.48 -11.56
C PRO A 153 -14.63 -20.06 -10.09
N GLY A 154 -15.89 -19.83 -9.72
CA GLY A 154 -16.22 -19.33 -8.38
C GLY A 154 -15.91 -17.84 -8.16
N GLY A 155 -15.81 -17.03 -9.21
CA GLY A 155 -15.44 -15.62 -9.13
C GLY A 155 -16.24 -14.76 -8.14
N TYR A 156 -17.55 -15.02 -7.97
CA TYR A 156 -18.35 -14.36 -6.93
C TYR A 156 -17.80 -14.58 -5.52
N PHE A 157 -17.36 -15.80 -5.21
CA PHE A 157 -16.71 -16.11 -3.93
C PHE A 157 -15.38 -15.37 -3.79
N LEU A 158 -14.58 -15.29 -4.86
CA LEU A 158 -13.31 -14.57 -4.86
C LEU A 158 -13.49 -13.08 -4.62
N ILE A 159 -14.51 -12.45 -5.21
CA ILE A 159 -14.85 -11.05 -4.93
C ILE A 159 -15.27 -10.87 -3.47
N ILE A 160 -16.14 -11.74 -2.93
CA ILE A 160 -16.57 -11.65 -1.53
C ILE A 160 -15.37 -11.77 -0.59
N LEU A 161 -14.47 -12.72 -0.87
CA LEU A 161 -13.22 -12.90 -0.13
C LEU A 161 -12.32 -11.66 -0.25
N TYR A 162 -12.15 -11.11 -1.45
CA TYR A 162 -11.38 -9.88 -1.68
C TYR A 162 -11.98 -8.70 -0.91
N ALA A 163 -13.29 -8.52 -0.94
CA ALA A 163 -13.99 -7.46 -0.21
C ALA A 163 -13.80 -7.60 1.31
N PHE A 164 -13.83 -8.83 1.82
CA PHE A 164 -13.57 -9.11 3.24
C PHE A 164 -12.13 -8.78 3.63
N ILE A 165 -11.15 -9.19 2.81
CA ILE A 165 -9.72 -8.86 2.97
C ILE A 165 -9.52 -7.34 2.95
N ALA A 166 -10.09 -6.65 1.96
CA ALA A 166 -9.99 -5.20 1.81
C ALA A 166 -10.59 -4.47 3.01
N THR A 167 -11.70 -4.97 3.56
CA THR A 167 -12.33 -4.43 4.77
C THR A 167 -11.41 -4.57 5.99
N ILE A 168 -10.81 -5.75 6.21
CA ILE A 168 -9.86 -5.94 7.31
C ILE A 168 -8.63 -5.04 7.13
N PHE A 169 -8.11 -4.94 5.90
CA PHE A 169 -6.99 -4.06 5.58
C PHE A 169 -7.31 -2.60 5.89
N LEU A 170 -8.50 -2.13 5.48
CA LEU A 170 -8.96 -0.77 5.75
C LEU A 170 -9.11 -0.54 7.27
N CYS A 171 -9.78 -1.43 7.99
CA CYS A 171 -9.94 -1.33 9.44
C CYS A 171 -8.60 -1.27 10.18
N THR A 172 -7.65 -2.14 9.84
CA THR A 172 -6.32 -2.18 10.48
C THR A 172 -5.46 -0.96 10.12
N THR A 173 -5.58 -0.45 8.89
CA THR A 173 -4.90 0.77 8.44
C THR A 173 -5.45 2.00 9.17
N TYR A 174 -6.76 2.19 9.19
CA TYR A 174 -7.41 3.32 9.86
C TYR A 174 -7.11 3.33 11.37
N ASP A 175 -7.12 2.15 11.99
CA ASP A 175 -6.77 2.02 13.39
C ASP A 175 -5.34 2.50 13.66
N SER A 176 -4.38 2.03 12.86
CA SER A 176 -2.98 2.40 12.95
C SER A 176 -2.77 3.90 12.69
N CYS A 177 -3.43 4.47 11.68
CA CYS A 177 -3.35 5.89 11.35
C CYS A 177 -3.85 6.76 12.50
N SER A 178 -5.03 6.43 13.06
CA SER A 178 -5.61 7.17 14.18
C SER A 178 -4.72 7.13 15.42
N TYR A 179 -4.05 5.99 15.65
CA TYR A 179 -3.11 5.81 16.74
C TYR A 179 -1.86 6.69 16.56
N VAL A 180 -1.23 6.65 15.38
CA VAL A 180 -0.01 7.42 15.10
C VAL A 180 -0.30 8.91 15.16
N LEU A 181 -1.38 9.39 14.54
CA LEU A 181 -1.75 10.81 14.59
C LEU A 181 -1.99 11.29 16.02
N ALA A 182 -2.71 10.49 16.82
CA ALA A 182 -2.94 10.82 18.22
C ALA A 182 -1.64 10.80 19.04
N SER A 183 -0.72 9.88 18.75
CA SER A 183 0.57 9.81 19.44
C SER A 183 1.45 11.02 19.12
N THR A 184 1.45 11.48 17.87
CA THR A 184 2.27 12.60 17.40
C THR A 184 1.72 13.95 17.87
N ALA A 185 0.41 14.07 18.06
CA ALA A 185 -0.23 15.29 18.55
C ALA A 185 -0.11 15.50 20.08
N MET A 186 0.47 14.56 20.81
CA MET A 186 0.68 14.68 22.26
C MET A 186 1.96 15.44 22.60
N LYS A 187 1.91 16.27 23.65
CA LYS A 187 3.04 17.07 24.14
C LYS A 187 4.25 16.24 24.60
N HIS A 188 4.00 15.02 25.06
CA HIS A 188 5.03 14.09 25.48
C HIS A 188 4.87 12.78 24.71
N ALA A 189 6.00 12.17 24.35
CA ALA A 189 6.06 10.82 23.82
C ALA A 189 5.60 9.84 24.90
N SER A 190 4.29 9.67 25.07
CA SER A 190 3.72 8.63 25.91
C SER A 190 3.74 7.31 25.14
N LYS A 191 3.82 6.19 25.85
CA LYS A 191 3.66 4.86 25.22
C LYS A 191 2.27 4.63 24.63
N ARG A 192 1.26 5.46 24.97
CA ARG A 192 -0.13 5.28 24.53
C ARG A 192 -0.84 6.62 24.34
N PRO A 193 -1.43 6.85 23.15
CA PRO A 193 -2.16 8.06 22.88
C PRO A 193 -3.42 8.19 23.75
N THR A 194 -3.80 9.41 24.09
CA THR A 194 -5.05 9.71 24.80
C THR A 194 -6.24 9.24 23.96
N LYS A 195 -7.20 8.55 24.59
CA LYS A 195 -8.35 7.95 23.90
C LYS A 195 -9.17 8.98 23.13
N SER A 196 -9.46 10.13 23.74
CA SER A 196 -10.25 11.20 23.12
C SER A 196 -9.59 11.70 21.83
N LEU A 197 -8.26 11.85 21.85
CA LEU A 197 -7.49 12.29 20.70
C LEU A 197 -7.52 11.25 19.56
N ARG A 198 -7.44 9.96 19.89
CA ARG A 198 -7.58 8.87 18.91
C ARG A 198 -8.95 8.86 18.25
N ILE A 199 -10.02 9.11 19.01
CA ILE A 199 -11.40 9.21 18.46
C ILE A 199 -11.52 10.41 17.52
N ILE A 200 -10.96 11.57 17.90
CA ILE A 200 -10.95 12.76 17.05
C ILE A 200 -10.25 12.48 15.73
N PHE A 201 -9.04 11.89 15.76
CA PHE A 201 -8.33 11.55 14.52
C PHE A 201 -9.02 10.46 13.70
N ALA A 202 -9.64 9.47 14.33
CA ALA A 202 -10.44 8.48 13.61
C ALA A 202 -11.62 9.12 12.87
N PHE A 203 -12.29 10.10 13.49
CA PHE A 203 -13.36 10.86 12.84
C PHE A 203 -12.84 11.73 11.69
N LEU A 204 -11.73 12.44 11.88
CA LEU A 204 -11.10 13.24 10.83
C LEU A 204 -10.69 12.39 9.62
N LEU A 205 -10.12 11.20 9.85
CA LEU A 205 -9.75 10.26 8.79
C LEU A 205 -10.93 9.73 7.97
N ILE A 206 -12.17 9.85 8.47
CA ILE A 206 -13.39 9.49 7.73
C ILE A 206 -13.94 10.72 7.02
N VAL A 207 -14.12 11.82 7.74
CA VAL A 207 -14.78 13.03 7.22
C VAL A 207 -13.93 13.72 6.14
N GLN A 208 -12.62 13.86 6.37
CA GLN A 208 -11.75 14.59 5.46
C GLN A 208 -11.70 13.95 4.06
N PRO A 209 -11.47 12.63 3.89
CA PRO A 209 -11.51 12.02 2.55
C PRO A 209 -12.87 12.14 1.88
N ILE A 210 -13.99 11.98 2.62
CA ILE A 210 -15.33 12.13 2.06
C ILE A 210 -15.54 13.54 1.49
N LEU A 211 -15.13 14.57 2.24
CA LEU A 211 -15.22 15.96 1.78
C LEU A 211 -14.35 16.21 0.55
N ILE A 212 -13.10 15.73 0.53
CA ILE A 212 -12.21 15.91 -0.62
C ILE A 212 -12.76 15.19 -1.86
N MET A 213 -13.25 13.95 -1.69
CA MET A 213 -13.86 13.18 -2.78
C MET A 213 -15.13 13.83 -3.32
N SER A 214 -15.85 14.62 -2.51
CA SER A 214 -17.05 15.33 -2.96
C SER A 214 -16.79 16.52 -3.88
N LEU A 215 -15.53 16.97 -4.01
CA LEU A 215 -15.15 18.10 -4.86
C LEU A 215 -14.91 17.65 -6.31
N GLU A 216 -13.76 17.04 -6.62
CA GLU A 216 -13.41 16.55 -7.96
C GLU A 216 -13.03 15.07 -7.94
N GLY A 217 -13.51 14.32 -6.95
CA GLY A 217 -13.26 12.89 -6.83
C GLY A 217 -11.80 12.55 -6.50
N ILE A 218 -11.24 11.59 -7.23
CA ILE A 218 -9.91 11.03 -6.94
C ILE A 218 -8.80 12.03 -7.29
N ASP A 219 -8.99 12.89 -8.29
CA ASP A 219 -7.92 13.78 -8.74
C ASP A 219 -7.60 14.87 -7.71
N SER A 220 -8.59 15.40 -6.99
CA SER A 220 -8.35 16.32 -5.86
C SER A 220 -7.45 15.69 -4.78
N ILE A 221 -7.65 14.39 -4.48
CA ILE A 221 -6.80 13.67 -3.52
C ILE A 221 -5.36 13.59 -4.06
N LYS A 222 -5.17 13.28 -5.35
CA LYS A 222 -3.84 13.19 -5.95
C LYS A 222 -3.09 14.51 -5.85
N TYR A 223 -3.73 15.64 -6.16
CA TYR A 223 -3.10 16.95 -6.09
C TYR A 223 -2.70 17.34 -4.67
N ILE A 224 -3.59 17.19 -3.70
CA ILE A 224 -3.30 17.48 -2.28
C ILE A 224 -2.13 16.62 -1.80
N LEU A 225 -2.12 15.35 -2.17
CA LEU A 225 -1.08 14.41 -1.78
C LEU A 225 0.28 14.81 -2.38
N VAL A 226 0.33 15.20 -3.65
CA VAL A 226 1.55 15.74 -4.28
C VAL A 226 2.03 17.00 -3.57
N LEU A 227 1.15 17.98 -3.36
CA LEU A 227 1.47 19.24 -2.68
C LEU A 227 2.01 19.01 -1.26
N SER A 228 1.41 18.09 -0.51
CA SER A 228 1.83 17.76 0.86
C SER A 228 3.19 17.07 0.92
N SER A 229 3.62 16.41 -0.16
CA SER A 229 4.91 15.70 -0.22
C SER A 229 6.10 16.64 -0.42
N VAL A 230 5.91 17.79 -1.06
CA VAL A 230 7.02 18.72 -1.40
C VAL A 230 7.77 19.21 -0.15
N PRO A 231 7.10 19.70 0.92
CA PRO A 231 7.80 20.08 2.16
C PRO A 231 8.52 18.90 2.84
N LEU A 232 7.99 17.68 2.69
CA LEU A 232 8.58 16.48 3.30
C LEU A 232 9.94 16.13 2.68
N ILE A 233 10.20 16.50 1.41
CA ILE A 233 11.51 16.30 0.77
C ILE A 233 12.61 17.01 1.57
N ALA A 234 12.37 18.26 1.97
CA ALA A 234 13.31 19.01 2.79
C ALA A 234 13.52 18.34 4.16
N ILE A 235 12.44 17.88 4.80
CA ILE A 235 12.50 17.16 6.08
C ILE A 235 13.32 15.87 5.95
N TYR A 236 13.08 15.06 4.91
CA TYR A 236 13.84 13.82 4.69
C TYR A 236 15.30 14.09 4.42
N THR A 237 15.63 15.14 3.67
CA THR A 237 17.02 15.54 3.43
C THR A 237 17.74 15.89 4.74
N LEU A 238 17.09 16.66 5.61
CA LEU A 238 17.60 16.99 6.95
C LEU A 238 17.74 15.74 7.83
N MET A 239 16.78 14.82 7.77
CA MET A 239 16.85 13.55 8.51
C MET A 239 18.01 12.68 8.05
N ILE A 240 18.23 12.54 6.74
CA ILE A 240 19.35 11.78 6.18
C ILE A 240 20.68 12.38 6.66
N PHE A 241 20.83 13.71 6.59
CA PHE A 241 22.02 14.40 7.06
C PHE A 241 22.27 14.17 8.56
N TYR A 242 21.23 14.35 9.39
CA TYR A 242 21.32 14.18 10.84
C TYR A 242 21.66 12.75 11.25
N ILE A 243 21.01 11.75 10.64
CA ILE A 243 21.27 10.33 10.90
C ILE A 243 22.69 9.98 10.47
N SER A 244 23.11 10.39 9.27
CA SER A 244 24.47 10.12 8.77
C SER A 244 25.53 10.70 9.70
N LYS A 245 25.35 11.94 10.17
CA LYS A 245 26.25 12.59 11.12
C LYS A 245 26.32 11.85 12.47
N ASN A 246 25.20 11.32 12.96
CA ASN A 246 25.16 10.63 14.25
C ASN A 246 25.70 9.19 14.17
N VAL A 247 25.47 8.49 13.06
CA VAL A 247 26.04 7.15 12.82
C VAL A 247 27.55 7.24 12.62
N LEU A 248 28.08 8.34 12.08
CA LEU A 248 29.54 8.52 11.97
C LEU A 248 30.23 8.86 13.31
N LYS A 249 29.46 9.24 14.33
CA LYS A 249 29.98 9.62 15.66
C LYS A 249 29.96 8.49 16.69
N ASN A 250 29.14 7.45 16.46
CA ASN A 250 28.90 6.34 17.38
C ASN A 250 29.22 5.02 16.68
#